data_AF-A0A2A2FZX3-F1
#
_entry.id   AF-A0A2A2FZX3-F1
#
_cell.length_a   1.000
_cell.length_b   1.000
_cell.length_c   1.000
_cell.angle_alpha   90.00
_cell.angle_beta   90.00
_cell.angle_gamma   90.00
#
_symmetry.space_group_name_H-M   'P 1'
#
loop_
_entity.id
_entity.type
_entity.pdbx_description
1 polymer ?
#
loop_
_entity_poly.entity_id
_entity_poly.type
_entity_poly.pdbx_seq_one_letter_code
_entity_poly.pdbx_strand_id
1 'polypeptide(L)' 'MVGGLYLLALLFVFATVGRQSVPRRERTALRSWTLRDVYYNVRRGVTVLGEHGPSYPALDDAELAAAQRSR' A
#
# COMPACT_ATOMS: atom_id res chain seq x y z
N MET A 1 2.48 -20.05 9.51
CA MET A 1 3.58 -19.73 8.56
C MET A 1 3.08 -19.06 7.27
N VAL A 2 1.95 -19.50 6.68
CA VAL A 2 1.41 -18.93 5.43
C VAL A 2 1.12 -17.42 5.51
N GLY A 3 0.53 -16.95 6.62
CA GLY A 3 0.22 -15.52 6.79
C GLY A 3 1.45 -14.61 6.84
N GLY A 4 2.56 -15.08 7.41
CA GLY A 4 3.81 -14.32 7.46
C GLY A 4 4.45 -14.15 6.08
N LEU A 5 4.44 -15.22 5.27
CA LEU A 5 4.93 -15.17 3.89
C LEU A 5 4.06 -14.26 3.01
N TYR A 6 2.75 -14.29 3.21
CA TYR A 6 1.82 -13.40 2.52
C TYR A 6 2.08 -11.93 2.84
N LEU A 7 2.30 -11.59 4.12
CA LEU A 7 2.67 -10.23 4.54
C LEU A 7 4.00 -9.79 3.92
N LEU A 8 5.02 -10.65 3.91
CA LEU A 8 6.31 -10.35 3.28
C LEU A 8 6.16 -10.11 1.78
N ALA A 9 5.35 -10.92 1.10
CA ALA A 9 5.06 -10.74 -0.32
C ALA A 9 4.37 -9.39 -0.60
N LEU A 10 3.35 -9.04 0.21
CA LEU A 10 2.68 -7.74 0.10
C LEU A 10 3.64 -6.57 0.33
N LEU A 11 4.44 -6.63 1.40
CA LEU A 11 5.46 -5.60 1.68
C LEU A 11 6.44 -5.46 0.52
N PHE A 12 6.86 -6.57 -0.09
CA PHE A 12 7.74 -6.54 -1.24
C PHE A 12 7.08 -5.89 -2.47
N VAL A 13 5.82 -6.21 -2.75
CA VAL A 13 5.04 -5.61 -3.84
C VAL A 13 4.92 -4.09 -3.63
N PHE A 14 4.47 -3.66 -2.45
CA PHE A 14 4.33 -2.23 -2.14
C PHE A 14 5.67 -1.49 -2.20
N ALA A 15 6.74 -2.06 -1.63
CA ALA A 15 8.06 -1.46 -1.72
C ALA A 15 8.53 -1.30 -3.17
N THR A 16 8.24 -2.29 -4.02
CA THR A 16 8.60 -2.24 -5.44
C THR A 16 7.81 -1.17 -6.18
N VAL A 17 6.50 -1.08 -5.95
CA VAL A 17 5.65 -0.03 -6.55
C VAL A 17 6.11 1.36 -6.11
N GLY A 18 6.33 1.58 -4.82
CA GLY A 18 6.81 2.87 -4.31
C GLY A 18 8.21 3.25 -4.79
N ARG A 19 9.08 2.27 -5.04
CA ARG A 19 10.38 2.51 -5.68
C ARG A 19 10.21 2.90 -7.15
N GLN A 20 9.29 2.28 -7.87
CA GLN A 20 9.08 2.54 -9.30
C GLN A 20 8.44 3.91 -9.54
N SER A 21 7.67 4.45 -8.59
CA SER A 21 7.16 5.83 -8.67
C SER A 21 8.24 6.91 -8.43
N VAL A 22 9.43 6.55 -7.94
CA VAL A 22 10.58 7.46 -7.84
C VAL A 22 11.26 7.58 -9.22
N PRO A 23 11.65 8.79 -9.68
CA PRO A 23 12.47 8.96 -10.88
C PRO A 23 13.78 8.19 -10.79
N ARG A 24 14.23 7.58 -11.89
CA ARG A 24 15.38 6.65 -11.90
C ARG A 24 16.67 7.25 -11.33
N ARG A 25 16.85 8.57 -11.44
CA ARG A 25 18.02 9.32 -10.94
C ARG A 25 18.06 9.44 -9.42
N GLU A 26 16.91 9.36 -8.75
CA GLU A 26 16.76 9.50 -7.29
C GLU A 26 16.64 8.14 -6.58
N ARG A 27 16.64 7.02 -7.33
CA ARG A 27 16.49 5.68 -6.77
C ARG A 27 17.78 5.23 -6.08
N THR A 28 17.72 5.06 -4.76
CA THR A 28 18.80 4.44 -3.96
C THR A 28 19.08 3.01 -4.44
N ALA A 29 20.33 2.54 -4.41
CA ALA A 29 20.64 1.16 -4.78
C ALA A 29 19.98 0.16 -3.80
N LEU A 30 19.49 -0.98 -4.31
CA LEU A 30 18.86 -2.02 -3.47
C LEU A 30 19.83 -2.57 -2.41
N ARG A 31 21.12 -2.65 -2.74
CA ARG A 31 22.16 -3.14 -1.82
C ARG A 31 22.39 -2.22 -0.62
N SER A 32 22.01 -0.94 -0.72
CA SER A 32 22.16 0.05 0.35
C SER A 32 20.84 0.32 1.06
N TRP A 33 19.82 -0.50 0.85
CA TRP A 33 18.52 -0.31 1.50
C TRP A 33 18.59 -0.64 2.98
N THR A 34 18.18 0.33 3.77
CA THR A 34 17.90 0.16 5.20
C THR A 34 16.43 -0.21 5.40
N LEU A 35 16.08 -0.66 6.62
CA LEU A 35 14.67 -0.84 7.01
C LEU A 35 13.83 0.44 6.82
N ARG A 36 14.46 1.60 6.98
CA ARG A 36 13.81 2.91 6.77
C ARG A 36 13.44 3.12 5.31
N ASP A 37 14.31 2.72 4.38
CA ASP A 37 14.01 2.77 2.94
C ASP A 37 12.87 1.84 2.57
N VAL A 38 12.85 0.62 3.14
CA VAL A 38 11.74 -0.33 2.95
C VAL A 38 10.44 0.30 3.42
N TYR A 39 10.40 0.86 4.64
CA TYR A 39 9.22 1.53 5.17
C TYR A 39 8.72 2.68 4.28
N TYR A 40 9.61 3.57 3.83
CA TYR A 40 9.20 4.70 2.98
C TYR A 40 8.71 4.25 1.61
N ASN A 41 9.36 3.26 0.99
CA ASN A 41 8.93 2.74 -0.29
C ASN A 41 7.60 1.99 -0.16
N VAL A 42 7.38 1.20 0.90
CA VAL A 42 6.08 0.57 1.17
C VAL A 42 4.99 1.62 1.33
N ARG A 43 5.21 2.63 2.20
CA ARG A 43 4.24 3.71 2.42
C ARG A 43 3.88 4.43 1.13
N ARG A 44 4.88 4.78 0.31
CA ARG A 44 4.67 5.40 -1.00
C ARG A 44 3.92 4.48 -1.95
N GLY A 45 4.25 3.19 -1.99
CA GLY A 45 3.56 2.20 -2.83
C GLY A 45 2.09 2.03 -2.48
N VAL A 46 1.77 2.02 -1.18
CA VAL A 46 0.38 2.00 -0.69
C VAL A 46 -0.36 3.26 -1.13
N THR A 47 0.24 4.45 -1.00
CA THR A 47 -0.38 5.71 -1.46
C THR A 47 -0.65 5.68 -2.97
N VAL A 48 0.33 5.29 -3.78
CA VAL A 48 0.20 5.21 -5.24
C VAL A 48 -0.91 4.23 -5.65
N LEU A 49 -0.97 3.05 -5.02
CA LEU A 49 -2.03 2.08 -5.27
C LEU A 49 -3.40 2.56 -4.77
N GLY A 50 -3.44 3.32 -3.67
CA GLY A 50 -4.66 3.95 -3.17
C GLY A 50 -5.22 5.01 -4.13
N GLU A 51 -4.35 5.78 -4.79
CA GLU A 51 -4.74 6.75 -5.82
C GLU A 51 -5.26 6.08 -7.10
N HIS A 52 -4.84 4.85 -7.41
CA HIS A 52 -5.26 4.08 -8.58
C HIS A 52 -6.34 3.03 -8.28
N GLY A 53 -6.69 2.86 -7.00
CA GLY A 53 -7.76 1.97 -6.60
C GLY A 53 -9.11 2.47 -7.13
N PRO A 54 -10.10 1.58 -7.33
CA PRO A 54 -11.45 2.03 -7.60
C PRO A 54 -11.81 3.07 -6.54
N SER A 55 -12.40 4.18 -6.95
CA SER A 55 -13.18 5.01 -6.04
C SER A 55 -14.35 4.13 -5.59
N TYR A 56 -14.11 3.24 -4.63
CA TYR A 56 -15.19 2.68 -3.86
C TYR A 56 -15.90 3.92 -3.31
N PRO A 57 -17.21 4.11 -3.59
CA PRO A 57 -17.95 5.02 -2.76
C PRO A 57 -17.70 4.49 -1.36
N ALA A 58 -16.98 5.27 -0.55
CA ALA A 58 -16.99 5.04 0.88
C ALA A 58 -18.47 4.94 1.19
N LEU A 59 -18.94 3.73 1.58
CA LEU A 59 -20.35 3.45 1.86
C LEU A 59 -20.95 4.72 2.41
N ASP A 60 -21.84 5.36 1.64
CA ASP A 60 -22.40 6.65 2.04
C ASP A 60 -22.82 6.50 3.50
N ASP A 61 -22.63 7.52 4.34
CA ASP A 61 -22.98 7.43 5.77
C ASP A 61 -24.42 6.90 5.98
N ALA A 62 -25.28 7.05 4.97
CA ALA A 62 -26.59 6.43 4.81
C ALA A 62 -26.61 4.89 4.75
N GLU A 63 -25.72 4.23 3.98
CA GLU A 63 -25.62 2.76 3.90
C GLU A 63 -25.04 2.17 5.19
N LEU A 64 -24.09 2.86 5.83
CA LEU A 64 -23.55 2.50 7.13
C LEU A 64 -24.64 2.56 8.23
N ALA A 65 -25.47 3.61 8.20
CA ALA A 65 -26.63 3.74 9.09
C ALA A 65 -27.75 2.70 8.79
N ALA A 66 -27.92 2.31 7.52
CA ALA A 66 -28.89 1.28 7.13
C ALA A 66 -28.45 -0.12 7.61
N ALA A 67 -27.17 -0.47 7.45
CA ALA A 67 -26.60 -1.74 7.91
C ALA A 67 -26.60 -1.86 9.44
N GLN A 68 -26.48 -0.74 10.17
CA GLN A 68 -26.61 -0.72 11.63
C GLN A 68 -28.07 -0.85 12.12
N ARG A 69 -29.06 -0.42 11.34
CA ARG A 69 -30.50 -0.60 11.67
C ARG A 69 -31.02 -2.00 11.40
N SER A 70 -30.36 -2.79 10.55
CA SER A 70 -30.78 -4.15 10.20
C SER A 70 -30.25 -5.22 11.17
N ARG A 71 -29.67 -4.83 12.31
CA ARG A 71 -29.13 -5.72 13.35
C ARG A 71 -29.84 -5.48 14.68
#